data_AF-A0A6G4A2U8-F1
#
_entry.id   AF-A0A6G4A2U8-F1
#
_cell.length_a   1.000
_cell.length_b   1.000
_cell.length_c   1.000
_cell.angle_alpha   90.00
_cell.angle_beta   90.00
_cell.angle_gamma   90.00
#
_symmetry.space_group_name_H-M   'P 1'
#
loop_
_entity.id
_entity.type
_entity.pdbx_description
1 polymer ?
#
loop_
_entity_poly.entity_id
_entity_poly.type
_entity_poly.pdbx_seq_one_letter_code
_entity_poly.pdbx_strand_id
1 'polypeptide(L)'
;MRVTKKSFLSVFLCFCLVFTLFSALQVKSVEAKTIRIAVIASLSGEVTVKKGGGSKTYDAYENMSLNQGDTLYTGENSTVTLNLSSGDATVTLSDNAEINVSDLHTSGGSEKSKLKIWAGSMWVKVKSLAGSDDEFEVETPTAVMGVRGTQFFVHVDPRTGETKMFVGAGKVSATTVTTNAGSEQAAKVVYLYPTQQISLDSRNEVQDLSLKVELIDLEDFINDASPDVIKALIQNKADIDRENDEFIAKKKKELEEGKETADQTSMFIKDQAALDKVKKNLDNLIGNIAKRALKDQKISKADMNKVIEETNKKISDNTRKLDLDNVQELDKTAGVDLELEKKKQDELLKFEAVKIKKAEDEAKKLDEIKQKLTTILKTAEDANKKIEEANLKVKADEKARAEAELLKKLSDAEKKKFEEARNGGPTSTPTTGTSGGGSSETPTETPKPTISLSAGEQSQTGLFDLDINLSDFNDNTSIYAVEAHLLYDTTISYTNSELVNGTIFDMNNSTAGIKEYKSTLKNELVYVVTNYGANAGNSTGFKGTKKLVTIPMQGFSDGGNDRTATITLEDIIIVRKKGSVLERVVVPKENVKTTITLKGHALPAG
;
A
#
# COMPACT_ATOMS: atom_id res chain seq x y z
N MET A 1 -35.21 52.33 55.08
CA MET A 1 -33.79 52.76 55.16
C MET A 1 -33.45 53.52 53.87
N ARG A 2 -33.14 54.83 53.93
CA ARG A 2 -32.80 55.63 52.72
C ARG A 2 -31.34 55.39 52.32
N VAL A 3 -31.09 54.45 51.41
CA VAL A 3 -29.76 54.25 50.81
C VAL A 3 -29.43 55.47 49.95
N THR A 4 -28.33 56.16 50.23
CA THR A 4 -27.90 57.31 49.40
C THR A 4 -27.34 56.82 48.06
N LYS A 5 -27.40 57.65 47.01
CA LYS A 5 -26.86 57.27 45.68
C LYS A 5 -25.39 56.82 45.73
N LYS A 6 -24.58 57.36 46.66
CA LYS A 6 -23.19 56.96 46.88
C LYS A 6 -23.08 55.56 47.51
N SER A 7 -23.90 55.26 48.52
CA SER A 7 -23.96 53.92 49.13
C SER A 7 -24.43 52.86 48.13
N PHE A 8 -25.43 53.16 47.30
CA PHE A 8 -25.95 52.22 46.30
C PHE A 8 -24.88 51.87 45.25
N LEU A 9 -24.16 52.87 44.74
CA LEU A 9 -23.06 52.67 43.79
C LEU A 9 -21.91 51.82 44.39
N SER A 10 -21.57 52.05 45.67
CA SER A 10 -20.54 51.26 46.35
C SER A 10 -20.94 49.80 46.56
N VAL A 11 -22.20 49.54 46.95
CA VAL A 11 -22.72 48.17 47.10
C VAL A 11 -22.78 47.45 45.75
N PHE A 12 -23.21 48.14 44.69
CA PHE A 12 -23.22 47.61 43.32
C PHE A 12 -21.81 47.24 42.84
N LEU A 13 -20.81 48.12 43.06
CA LEU A 13 -19.42 47.88 42.68
C LEU A 13 -18.83 46.66 43.43
N CYS A 14 -19.08 46.53 44.74
CA CYS A 14 -18.69 45.35 45.50
C CYS A 14 -19.38 44.08 44.98
N PHE A 15 -20.66 44.15 44.60
CA PHE A 15 -21.38 42.99 44.05
C PHE A 15 -20.79 42.56 42.71
N CYS A 16 -20.44 43.50 41.82
CA CYS A 16 -19.73 43.20 40.58
C CYS A 16 -18.36 42.57 40.81
N LEU A 17 -17.58 43.06 41.78
CA LEU A 17 -16.27 42.50 42.16
C LEU A 17 -16.37 41.08 42.71
N VAL A 18 -17.36 40.81 43.55
CA VAL A 18 -17.63 39.44 44.04
C VAL A 18 -18.08 38.53 42.91
N PHE A 19 -18.91 39.02 41.97
CA PHE A 19 -19.40 38.22 40.84
C PHE A 19 -18.28 37.86 39.84
N THR A 20 -17.33 38.76 39.59
CA THR A 20 -16.15 38.45 38.75
C THR A 20 -15.21 37.46 39.43
N LEU A 21 -15.00 37.57 40.75
CA LEU A 21 -14.27 36.56 41.53
C LEU A 21 -14.97 35.19 41.52
N PHE A 22 -16.30 35.15 41.60
CA PHE A 22 -17.07 33.90 41.54
C PHE A 22 -17.06 33.26 40.15
N SER A 23 -16.97 34.06 39.09
CA SER A 23 -16.82 33.57 37.71
C SER A 23 -15.48 32.88 37.47
N ALA A 24 -14.40 33.38 38.08
CA ALA A 24 -13.07 32.75 38.01
C ALA A 24 -13.03 31.35 38.67
N LEU A 25 -13.87 31.11 39.69
CA LEU A 25 -13.98 29.82 40.39
C LEU A 25 -14.80 28.75 39.64
N GLN A 26 -15.43 29.10 38.51
CA GLN A 26 -16.21 28.17 37.67
C GLN A 26 -15.50 27.77 36.37
N VAL A 27 -14.31 28.33 36.10
CA VAL A 27 -13.48 27.88 34.98
C VAL A 27 -12.86 26.54 35.36
N LYS A 28 -13.49 25.44 34.94
CA LYS A 28 -12.82 24.14 34.90
C LYS A 28 -11.54 24.30 34.09
N SER A 29 -10.41 23.84 34.63
CA SER A 29 -9.20 23.68 33.83
C SER A 29 -9.55 22.81 32.63
N VAL A 30 -9.37 23.34 31.42
CA VAL A 30 -9.28 22.50 30.24
C VAL A 30 -7.92 21.84 30.35
N GLU A 31 -7.88 20.59 30.81
CA GLU A 31 -6.68 19.78 30.72
C GLU A 31 -6.23 19.80 29.27
N ALA A 32 -5.03 20.33 29.03
CA ALA A 32 -4.47 20.39 27.69
C ALA A 32 -4.34 18.93 27.21
N LYS A 33 -5.01 18.58 26.10
CA LYS A 33 -4.86 17.27 25.47
C LYS A 33 -3.39 17.09 25.13
N THR A 34 -2.66 16.35 25.95
CA THR A 34 -1.23 16.10 25.76
C THR A 34 -1.06 15.36 24.44
N ILE A 35 -0.45 16.02 23.47
CA ILE A 35 -0.18 15.42 22.17
C ILE A 35 1.02 14.49 22.36
N ARG A 36 0.77 13.20 22.61
CA ARG A 36 1.81 12.16 22.48
C ARG A 36 2.37 12.27 21.06
N ILE A 37 3.69 12.31 20.96
CA ILE A 37 4.44 12.31 19.70
C ILE A 37 5.37 11.09 19.69
N ALA A 38 5.67 10.58 18.51
CA ALA A 38 6.83 9.73 18.29
C ALA A 38 8.00 10.61 17.85
N VAL A 39 9.23 10.30 18.27
CA VAL A 39 10.43 11.07 17.93
C VAL A 39 11.47 10.11 17.36
N ILE A 40 12.08 10.48 16.24
CA ILE A 40 13.22 9.74 15.68
C ILE A 40 14.41 9.92 16.63
N ALA A 41 14.81 8.85 17.31
CA ALA A 41 15.91 8.85 18.28
C ALA A 41 17.27 8.68 17.61
N SER A 42 17.33 7.87 16.54
CA SER A 42 18.49 7.70 15.66
C SER A 42 18.06 7.12 14.31
N LEU A 43 18.83 7.35 13.25
CA LEU A 43 18.57 6.78 11.93
C LEU A 43 19.86 6.50 11.13
N SER A 44 19.78 5.60 10.17
CA SER A 44 20.85 5.31 9.21
C SER A 44 20.26 4.89 7.86
N GLY A 45 20.95 5.21 6.76
CA GLY A 45 20.48 4.96 5.40
C GLY A 45 19.46 5.98 4.90
N GLU A 46 18.64 5.58 3.93
CA GLU A 46 17.54 6.40 3.40
C GLU A 46 16.31 6.23 4.30
N VAL A 47 15.88 7.32 4.93
CA VAL A 47 14.66 7.35 5.75
C VAL A 47 13.87 8.61 5.39
N THR A 48 12.60 8.45 5.03
CA THR A 48 11.74 9.58 4.64
C THR A 48 10.39 9.57 5.36
N VAL A 49 9.76 10.73 5.49
CA VAL A 49 8.49 10.92 6.19
C VAL A 49 7.49 11.63 5.30
N LYS A 50 6.33 11.02 5.08
CA LYS A 50 5.14 11.64 4.49
C LYS A 50 4.25 12.16 5.61
N LYS A 51 4.00 13.47 5.64
CA LYS A 51 3.16 14.09 6.69
C LYS A 51 1.67 13.81 6.47
N GLY A 52 0.93 13.62 7.56
CA GLY A 52 -0.50 13.29 7.55
C GLY A 52 -1.32 14.26 6.70
N GLY A 53 -2.13 13.72 5.79
CA GLY A 53 -2.94 14.50 4.83
C GLY A 53 -2.16 15.11 3.65
N GLY A 54 -0.83 14.93 3.59
CA GLY A 54 0.01 15.39 2.48
C GLY A 54 0.42 14.27 1.52
N SER A 55 0.69 14.62 0.27
CA SER A 55 1.27 13.73 -0.75
C SER A 55 2.81 13.74 -0.78
N LYS A 56 3.45 14.76 -0.21
CA LYS A 56 4.92 14.93 -0.21
C LYS A 56 5.60 14.14 0.91
N THR A 57 6.67 13.44 0.54
CA THR A 57 7.72 12.96 1.45
C THR A 57 8.75 14.05 1.73
N TYR A 58 9.48 13.90 2.83
CA TYR A 58 10.59 14.74 3.28
C TYR A 58 11.67 13.82 3.88
N ASP A 59 12.94 14.18 3.74
CA ASP A 59 14.05 13.44 4.37
C ASP A 59 13.91 13.48 5.90
N ALA A 60 14.14 12.35 6.55
CA ALA A 60 14.11 12.24 8.01
C ALA A 60 15.42 12.73 8.64
N TYR A 61 15.34 13.20 9.89
CA TYR A 61 16.50 13.61 10.68
C TYR A 61 16.32 13.26 12.16
N GLU A 62 17.42 13.15 12.91
CA GLU A 62 17.36 12.86 14.34
C GLU A 62 16.62 13.96 15.12
N ASN A 63 15.82 13.57 16.10
CA ASN A 63 14.87 14.41 16.85
C ASN A 63 13.71 14.97 16.02
N MET A 64 13.47 14.49 14.79
CA MET A 64 12.25 14.80 14.04
C MET A 64 11.03 14.16 14.71
N SER A 65 10.00 14.98 14.98
CA SER A 65 8.73 14.50 15.52
C SER A 65 7.79 13.97 14.43
N LEU A 66 7.16 12.83 14.70
CA LEU A 66 6.07 12.22 13.95
C LEU A 66 4.77 12.37 14.76
N ASN A 67 3.73 12.84 14.09
CA ASN A 67 2.39 13.05 14.65
C ASN A 67 1.43 11.96 14.16
N GLN A 68 0.23 11.90 14.75
CA GLN A 68 -0.86 11.08 14.23
C GLN A 68 -1.13 11.39 12.74
N GLY A 69 -1.19 10.34 11.92
CA GLY A 69 -1.37 10.40 10.47
C GLY A 69 -0.07 10.42 9.66
N ASP A 70 1.09 10.68 10.27
CA ASP A 70 2.38 10.64 9.58
C ASP A 70 2.77 9.20 9.22
N THR A 71 3.37 8.99 8.04
CA THR A 71 3.96 7.72 7.62
C THR A 71 5.46 7.90 7.42
N LEU A 72 6.25 6.98 7.98
CA LEU A 72 7.69 6.89 7.76
C LEU A 72 8.02 5.67 6.88
N TYR A 73 9.03 5.84 6.04
CA TYR A 73 9.58 4.85 5.12
C TYR A 73 11.07 4.66 5.38
N THR A 74 11.56 3.42 5.38
CA THR A 74 12.99 3.09 5.31
C THR A 74 13.31 2.46 3.95
N GLY A 75 14.43 2.87 3.34
CA GLY A 75 14.95 2.26 2.12
C GLY A 75 15.70 0.95 2.38
N GLU A 76 16.40 0.43 1.38
CA GLU A 76 17.31 -0.72 1.52
C GLU A 76 18.46 -0.40 2.49
N ASN A 77 18.94 -1.39 3.25
CA ASN A 77 20.05 -1.24 4.22
C ASN A 77 19.89 -0.08 5.23
N SER A 78 18.65 0.36 5.46
CA SER A 78 18.30 1.53 6.27
C SER A 78 17.64 1.11 7.57
N THR A 79 17.74 1.91 8.62
CA THR A 79 17.12 1.62 9.93
C THR A 79 16.80 2.91 10.67
N VAL A 80 15.75 2.88 11.48
CA VAL A 80 15.37 4.00 12.35
C VAL A 80 14.93 3.48 13.71
N THR A 81 15.33 4.16 14.78
CA THR A 81 14.79 3.93 16.12
C THR A 81 13.88 5.08 16.50
N LEU A 82 12.63 4.76 16.82
CA LEU A 82 11.61 5.70 17.30
C LEU A 82 11.47 5.55 18.82
N ASN A 83 11.46 6.67 19.53
CA ASN A 83 10.98 6.73 20.91
C ASN A 83 9.57 7.33 20.91
N LEU A 84 8.61 6.61 21.48
CA LEU A 84 7.24 7.04 21.69
C LEU A 84 7.05 7.46 23.15
N SER A 85 6.03 8.27 23.40
CA SER A 85 5.48 8.44 24.76
C SER A 85 6.53 8.86 25.79
N SER A 86 7.35 9.85 25.46
CA SER A 86 8.46 10.36 26.30
C SER A 86 9.52 9.31 26.69
N GLY A 87 9.55 8.15 26.04
CA GLY A 87 10.53 7.07 26.27
C GLY A 87 9.95 5.77 26.84
N ASP A 88 8.63 5.68 27.09
CA ASP A 88 8.02 4.46 27.63
C ASP A 88 7.86 3.33 26.59
N ALA A 89 8.04 3.63 25.30
CA ALA A 89 8.19 2.65 24.24
C ALA A 89 9.28 3.04 23.23
N THR A 90 10.09 2.07 22.82
CA THR A 90 11.09 2.19 21.75
C THR A 90 10.78 1.19 20.65
N VAL A 91 10.84 1.62 19.39
CA VAL A 91 10.60 0.80 18.20
C VAL A 91 11.76 0.96 17.23
N THR A 92 12.50 -0.12 16.98
CA THR A 92 13.58 -0.18 15.98
C THR A 92 13.06 -0.83 14.71
N LEU A 93 13.07 -0.10 13.61
CA LEU A 93 12.61 -0.55 12.29
C LEU A 93 13.79 -1.00 11.42
N SER A 94 13.56 -2.07 10.67
CA SER A 94 14.45 -2.58 9.62
C SER A 94 14.37 -1.72 8.36
N ASP A 95 15.06 -2.19 7.33
CA ASP A 95 15.00 -1.71 5.96
C ASP A 95 13.67 -2.07 5.28
N ASN A 96 13.36 -1.38 4.18
CA ASN A 96 12.17 -1.60 3.34
C ASN A 96 10.82 -1.55 4.10
N ALA A 97 10.75 -0.78 5.19
CA ALA A 97 9.58 -0.73 6.07
C ALA A 97 8.68 0.48 5.78
N GLU A 98 7.35 0.26 5.73
CA GLU A 98 6.34 1.32 5.76
C GLU A 98 5.57 1.26 7.08
N ILE A 99 5.72 2.32 7.89
CA ILE A 99 5.05 2.48 9.19
C ILE A 99 4.22 3.76 9.24
N ASN A 100 2.94 3.65 9.59
CA ASN A 100 2.06 4.79 9.86
C ASN A 100 1.79 4.94 11.37
N VAL A 101 1.89 6.18 11.85
CA VAL A 101 1.55 6.56 13.22
C VAL A 101 0.04 6.80 13.29
N SER A 102 -0.74 5.74 13.46
CA SER A 102 -2.20 5.77 13.28
C SER A 102 -2.97 6.40 14.45
N ASP A 103 -2.51 6.22 15.68
CA ASP A 103 -3.11 6.90 16.84
C ASP A 103 -2.09 7.20 17.94
N LEU A 104 -2.14 8.42 18.48
CA LEU A 104 -1.32 8.88 19.60
C LEU A 104 -2.14 9.88 20.40
N HIS A 105 -2.80 9.43 21.46
CA HIS A 105 -3.58 10.31 22.32
C HIS A 105 -3.71 9.80 23.76
N THR A 106 -3.81 10.74 24.70
CA THR A 106 -4.28 10.50 26.07
C THR A 106 -5.80 10.71 26.12
N SER A 107 -6.54 9.81 26.78
CA SER A 107 -7.99 9.91 26.99
C SER A 107 -8.38 9.38 28.37
N GLY A 108 -9.02 10.22 29.19
CA GLY A 108 -9.46 9.84 30.54
C GLY A 108 -8.35 9.52 31.55
N GLY A 109 -7.09 9.83 31.22
CA GLY A 109 -5.90 9.45 32.00
C GLY A 109 -5.20 8.19 31.49
N SER A 110 -5.86 7.37 30.67
CA SER A 110 -5.26 6.26 29.94
C SER A 110 -4.59 6.78 28.66
N GLU A 111 -3.40 6.28 28.32
CA GLU A 111 -2.70 6.72 27.11
C GLU A 111 -2.64 5.63 26.04
N LYS A 112 -3.01 6.00 24.81
CA LYS A 112 -3.12 5.09 23.67
C LYS A 112 -2.07 5.38 22.61
N SER A 113 -1.46 4.33 22.08
CA SER A 113 -0.39 4.44 21.08
C SER A 113 -0.48 3.30 20.07
N LYS A 114 -0.84 3.64 18.83
CA LYS A 114 -1.12 2.69 17.76
C LYS A 114 -0.29 2.95 16.53
N LEU A 115 0.50 1.95 16.15
CA LEU A 115 1.31 1.92 14.94
C LEU A 115 0.70 0.95 13.93
N LYS A 116 0.77 1.28 12.65
CA LYS A 116 0.48 0.34 11.55
C LYS A 116 1.75 0.06 10.78
N ILE A 117 2.02 -1.21 10.46
CA ILE A 117 3.11 -1.62 9.57
C ILE A 117 2.54 -2.37 8.37
N TRP A 118 2.97 -1.97 7.17
CA TRP A 118 2.51 -2.52 5.89
C TRP A 118 3.56 -3.40 5.19
N ALA A 119 4.83 -3.20 5.53
CA ALA A 119 5.99 -3.84 4.93
C ALA A 119 7.18 -3.80 5.90
N GLY A 120 8.13 -4.71 5.73
CA GLY A 120 9.39 -4.74 6.49
C GLY A 120 9.21 -5.31 7.89
N SER A 121 10.17 -5.05 8.79
CA SER A 121 10.11 -5.56 10.16
C SER A 121 10.46 -4.54 11.24
N MET A 122 9.99 -4.79 12.46
CA MET A 122 10.27 -3.98 13.64
C MET A 122 10.57 -4.84 14.88
N TRP A 123 11.45 -4.34 15.75
CA TRP A 123 11.57 -4.74 17.14
C TRP A 123 10.92 -3.68 18.02
N VAL A 124 9.96 -4.10 18.84
CA VAL A 124 9.25 -3.23 19.78
C VAL A 124 9.68 -3.59 21.20
N LYS A 125 9.96 -2.57 22.00
CA LYS A 125 10.16 -2.65 23.44
C LYS A 125 9.20 -1.68 24.12
N VAL A 126 8.20 -2.19 24.83
CA VAL A 126 7.31 -1.37 25.66
C VAL A 126 7.53 -1.69 27.13
N LYS A 127 7.81 -0.65 27.92
CA LYS A 127 7.93 -0.71 29.38
C LYS A 127 6.70 -1.39 29.99
N SER A 128 6.91 -2.19 31.04
CA SER A 128 5.81 -2.99 31.62
C SER A 128 4.67 -2.11 32.12
N LEU A 129 3.50 -2.25 31.49
CA LEU A 129 2.26 -1.51 31.78
C LEU A 129 1.49 -2.12 32.98
N ALA A 130 2.22 -2.64 33.97
CA ALA A 130 1.66 -3.40 35.08
C ALA A 130 0.94 -2.48 36.09
N GLY A 131 -0.38 -2.32 35.90
CA GLY A 131 -1.23 -1.48 36.75
C GLY A 131 -1.61 -0.13 36.13
N SER A 132 -1.28 0.10 34.86
CA SER A 132 -1.75 1.24 34.05
C SER A 132 -2.80 0.79 33.03
N ASP A 133 -3.79 1.63 32.77
CA ASP A 133 -4.79 1.43 31.70
C ASP A 133 -4.29 1.83 30.29
N ASP A 134 -2.97 2.02 30.14
CA ASP A 134 -2.33 2.33 28.85
C ASP A 134 -2.48 1.19 27.84
N GLU A 135 -2.62 1.57 26.57
CA GLU A 135 -2.75 0.65 25.45
C GLU A 135 -1.70 0.94 24.38
N PHE A 136 -0.92 -0.08 24.03
CA PHE A 136 -0.05 -0.06 22.87
C PHE A 136 -0.52 -1.11 21.86
N GLU A 137 -0.65 -0.73 20.59
CA GLU A 137 -1.08 -1.61 19.49
C GLU A 137 -0.15 -1.53 18.29
N VAL A 138 0.12 -2.68 17.67
CA VAL A 138 0.69 -2.79 16.32
C VAL A 138 -0.34 -3.46 15.42
N GLU A 139 -0.83 -2.77 14.40
CA GLU A 139 -1.75 -3.31 13.40
C GLU A 139 -1.02 -3.60 12.08
N THR A 140 -1.36 -4.72 11.46
CA THR A 140 -0.78 -5.22 10.19
C THR A 140 -1.90 -5.54 9.19
N PRO A 141 -1.58 -5.98 7.96
CA PRO A 141 -2.60 -6.45 7.03
C PRO A 141 -3.49 -7.56 7.62
N THR A 142 -2.94 -8.45 8.45
CA THR A 142 -3.65 -9.67 8.91
C THR A 142 -4.04 -9.68 10.39
N ALA A 143 -3.43 -8.88 11.28
CA ALA A 143 -3.79 -8.86 12.70
C ALA A 143 -3.63 -7.48 13.38
N VAL A 144 -4.23 -7.34 14.56
CA VAL A 144 -3.92 -6.30 15.55
C VAL A 144 -3.26 -6.97 16.76
N MET A 145 -2.08 -6.48 17.14
CA MET A 145 -1.31 -6.98 18.27
C MET A 145 -1.45 -6.07 19.47
N GLY A 146 -2.04 -6.57 20.55
CA GLY A 146 -2.23 -5.85 21.82
C GLY A 146 -1.08 -6.12 22.78
N VAL A 147 -0.44 -5.05 23.26
CA VAL A 147 0.82 -5.09 24.02
C VAL A 147 0.54 -4.73 25.47
N ARG A 148 0.78 -5.65 26.41
CA ARG A 148 0.60 -5.43 27.86
C ARG A 148 1.86 -5.73 28.64
N GLY A 149 2.89 -4.92 28.40
CA GLY A 149 4.27 -5.14 28.85
C GLY A 149 4.90 -6.27 28.06
N THR A 150 5.78 -5.96 27.10
CA THR A 150 6.42 -6.95 26.24
C THR A 150 7.51 -6.34 25.37
N GLN A 151 8.46 -7.19 24.99
CA GLN A 151 9.42 -6.95 23.93
C GLN A 151 9.25 -8.04 22.85
N PHE A 152 8.96 -7.62 21.62
CA PHE A 152 8.51 -8.51 20.55
C PHE A 152 8.91 -8.01 19.16
N PHE A 153 8.96 -8.95 18.22
CA PHE A 153 9.30 -8.73 16.82
C PHE A 153 8.05 -8.86 15.95
N VAL A 154 7.95 -8.04 14.90
CA VAL A 154 6.94 -8.17 13.84
C VAL A 154 7.63 -8.07 12.49
N HIS A 155 7.32 -8.97 11.56
CA HIS A 155 7.63 -8.85 10.14
C HIS A 155 6.33 -8.88 9.33
N VAL A 156 6.26 -8.07 8.27
CA VAL A 156 5.20 -8.11 7.25
C VAL A 156 5.84 -8.24 5.87
N ASP A 157 5.58 -9.35 5.18
CA ASP A 157 6.06 -9.55 3.81
C ASP A 157 5.33 -8.55 2.88
N PRO A 158 6.07 -7.70 2.12
CA PRO A 158 5.48 -6.61 1.34
C PRO A 158 4.70 -7.06 0.11
N ARG A 159 4.71 -8.36 -0.22
CA ARG A 159 4.19 -8.92 -1.47
C ARG A 159 2.97 -9.83 -1.26
N THR A 160 2.85 -10.42 -0.08
CA THR A 160 1.75 -11.30 0.37
C THR A 160 0.91 -10.65 1.47
N GLY A 161 1.52 -9.79 2.29
CA GLY A 161 0.93 -9.29 3.54
C GLY A 161 1.00 -10.26 4.71
N GLU A 162 1.66 -11.42 4.57
CA GLU A 162 1.90 -12.38 5.64
C GLU A 162 2.52 -11.66 6.84
N THR A 163 1.93 -11.83 8.03
CA THR A 163 2.46 -11.26 9.27
C THR A 163 3.02 -12.36 10.13
N LYS A 164 4.32 -12.27 10.44
CA LYS A 164 4.99 -13.08 11.46
C LYS A 164 5.22 -12.24 12.71
N MET A 165 4.92 -12.78 13.89
CA MET A 165 5.22 -12.14 15.17
C MET A 165 5.88 -13.14 16.13
N PHE A 166 6.88 -12.68 16.88
CA PHE A 166 7.62 -13.45 17.89
C PHE A 166 7.76 -12.65 19.19
N VAL A 167 7.48 -13.29 20.35
CA VAL A 167 7.60 -12.67 21.67
C VAL A 167 8.92 -13.05 22.34
N GLY A 168 9.76 -12.04 22.66
CA GLY A 168 10.99 -12.24 23.43
C GLY A 168 10.80 -12.10 24.94
N ALA A 169 9.87 -11.24 25.38
CA ALA A 169 9.51 -11.01 26.78
C ALA A 169 8.04 -10.56 26.92
N GLY A 170 7.44 -10.76 28.10
CA GLY A 170 6.11 -10.25 28.45
C GLY A 170 4.93 -11.05 27.85
N LYS A 171 3.80 -10.38 27.55
CA LYS A 171 2.62 -11.01 26.89
C LYS A 171 2.04 -10.12 25.79
N VAL A 172 1.93 -10.67 24.58
CA VAL A 172 1.25 -10.06 23.41
C VAL A 172 -0.05 -10.80 23.13
N SER A 173 -1.14 -10.10 22.79
CA SER A 173 -2.29 -10.72 22.11
C SER A 173 -2.18 -10.52 20.61
N ALA A 174 -2.52 -11.53 19.80
CA ALA A 174 -2.73 -11.40 18.36
C ALA A 174 -4.24 -11.55 18.07
N THR A 175 -4.81 -10.55 17.41
CA THR A 175 -6.27 -10.44 17.19
C THR A 175 -6.59 -10.30 15.70
N THR A 176 -7.38 -11.22 15.14
CA THR A 176 -7.88 -11.14 13.76
C THR A 176 -9.37 -10.80 13.76
N VAL A 177 -9.78 -9.78 13.01
CA VAL A 177 -11.20 -9.39 12.84
C VAL A 177 -11.69 -9.78 11.45
N THR A 178 -12.77 -10.57 11.40
CA THR A 178 -13.34 -11.16 10.18
C THR A 178 -14.80 -10.76 10.02
N THR A 179 -15.17 -10.16 8.89
CA THR A 179 -16.58 -9.86 8.58
C THR A 179 -17.24 -11.05 7.91
N ASN A 180 -18.29 -11.60 8.53
CA ASN A 180 -19.10 -12.68 7.97
C ASN A 180 -20.12 -12.15 6.94
N ALA A 181 -20.71 -13.04 6.14
CA ALA A 181 -21.66 -12.68 5.08
C ALA A 181 -22.92 -11.92 5.58
N GLY A 182 -23.24 -11.98 6.88
CA GLY A 182 -24.30 -11.19 7.53
C GLY A 182 -23.87 -9.79 7.98
N SER A 183 -22.67 -9.31 7.62
CA SER A 183 -22.02 -8.09 8.13
C SER A 183 -21.62 -8.11 9.61
N GLU A 184 -21.84 -9.22 10.32
CA GLU A 184 -21.34 -9.42 11.68
C GLU A 184 -19.80 -9.53 11.70
N GLN A 185 -19.16 -8.78 12.60
CA GLN A 185 -17.72 -8.85 12.83
C GLN A 185 -17.44 -9.88 13.94
N ALA A 186 -16.70 -10.94 13.61
CA ALA A 186 -16.13 -11.85 14.59
C ALA A 186 -14.66 -11.48 14.85
N ALA A 187 -14.31 -11.28 16.12
CA ALA A 187 -12.92 -11.12 16.56
C ALA A 187 -12.43 -12.44 17.16
N LYS A 188 -11.28 -12.93 16.69
CA LYS A 188 -10.55 -14.06 17.27
C LYS A 188 -9.29 -13.51 17.92
N VAL A 189 -8.92 -14.02 19.10
CA VAL A 189 -7.73 -13.58 19.83
C VAL A 189 -7.00 -14.77 20.43
N VAL A 190 -5.67 -14.72 20.40
CA VAL A 190 -4.76 -15.63 21.11
C VAL A 190 -3.70 -14.81 21.83
N TYR A 191 -3.21 -15.30 22.97
CA TYR A 191 -2.09 -14.73 23.71
C TYR A 191 -0.82 -15.54 23.49
N LEU A 192 0.25 -14.85 23.10
CA LEU A 192 1.59 -15.39 22.98
C LEU A 192 2.44 -14.98 24.19
N TYR A 193 3.22 -15.95 24.65
CA TYR A 193 4.22 -15.83 25.72
C TYR A 193 5.65 -15.90 25.14
N PRO A 194 6.68 -15.59 25.95
CA PRO A 194 8.06 -15.55 25.48
C PRO A 194 8.52 -16.88 24.86
N THR A 195 9.37 -16.81 23.83
CA THR A 195 9.77 -17.88 22.90
C THR A 195 8.70 -18.35 21.90
N GLN A 196 7.45 -17.88 21.98
CA GLN A 196 6.44 -18.25 20.99
C GLN A 196 6.44 -17.33 19.77
N GLN A 197 6.07 -17.90 18.61
CA GLN A 197 5.77 -17.17 17.38
C GLN A 197 4.39 -17.54 16.82
N ILE A 198 3.90 -16.71 15.90
CA ILE A 198 2.71 -16.97 15.07
C ILE A 198 2.96 -16.40 13.66
N SER A 199 2.57 -17.14 12.61
CA SER A 199 2.41 -16.58 11.27
C SER A 199 0.95 -16.60 10.83
N LEU A 200 0.55 -15.56 10.10
CA LEU A 200 -0.81 -15.31 9.62
C LEU A 200 -0.81 -14.80 8.17
N ASP A 201 -1.16 -15.68 7.22
CA ASP A 201 -1.38 -15.32 5.81
C ASP A 201 -2.55 -14.34 5.64
N SER A 202 -3.59 -14.49 6.46
CA SER A 202 -4.84 -13.74 6.32
C SER A 202 -5.67 -13.72 7.60
N ARG A 203 -6.53 -12.70 7.73
CA ARG A 203 -7.50 -12.54 8.85
C ARG A 203 -8.42 -13.76 9.03
N ASN A 204 -8.68 -14.50 7.96
CA ASN A 204 -9.66 -15.57 7.92
C ASN A 204 -9.02 -16.97 7.94
N GLU A 205 -7.71 -17.10 8.19
CA GLU A 205 -6.99 -18.34 7.92
C GLU A 205 -7.40 -19.51 8.83
N VAL A 206 -7.57 -19.31 10.13
CA VAL A 206 -7.96 -20.38 11.06
C VAL A 206 -9.13 -19.92 11.94
N GLN A 207 -9.93 -20.88 12.45
CA GLN A 207 -11.04 -20.56 13.36
C GLN A 207 -10.57 -20.31 14.79
N ASP A 208 -9.57 -21.06 15.25
CA ASP A 208 -8.78 -20.76 16.45
C ASP A 208 -7.35 -20.39 16.04
N LEU A 209 -6.88 -19.23 16.51
CA LEU A 209 -5.52 -18.74 16.25
C LEU A 209 -4.46 -19.52 17.05
N SER A 210 -4.83 -20.26 18.10
CA SER A 210 -3.89 -21.12 18.85
C SER A 210 -3.24 -22.19 17.95
N LEU A 211 -3.95 -22.62 16.90
CA LEU A 211 -3.48 -23.58 15.89
C LEU A 211 -2.28 -23.08 15.08
N LYS A 212 -2.04 -21.76 15.05
CA LYS A 212 -0.90 -21.11 14.36
C LYS A 212 0.22 -20.67 15.31
N VAL A 213 0.07 -20.85 16.63
CA VAL A 213 1.13 -20.51 17.60
C VAL A 213 2.07 -21.69 17.83
N GLU A 214 3.37 -21.43 17.77
CA GLU A 214 4.44 -22.43 17.90
C GLU A 214 5.67 -21.84 18.61
N LEU A 215 6.74 -22.62 18.78
CA LEU A 215 8.04 -22.11 19.25
C LEU A 215 8.73 -21.37 18.09
N ILE A 216 9.43 -20.26 18.38
CA ILE A 216 10.23 -19.51 17.40
C ILE A 216 11.07 -20.42 16.49
N ASP A 217 10.94 -20.23 15.17
CA ASP A 217 11.95 -20.70 14.23
C ASP A 217 13.04 -19.63 14.06
N LEU A 218 14.26 -20.03 14.39
CA LEU A 218 15.43 -19.18 14.37
C LEU A 218 15.96 -18.94 12.95
N GLU A 219 15.61 -19.79 11.98
CA GLU A 219 15.94 -19.57 10.57
C GLU A 219 15.13 -18.40 10.03
N ASP A 220 13.81 -18.48 10.08
CA ASP A 220 12.88 -17.44 9.65
C ASP A 220 13.15 -16.12 10.38
N PHE A 221 13.29 -16.12 11.70
CA PHE A 221 13.61 -14.89 12.44
C PHE A 221 14.91 -14.22 11.96
N ILE A 222 15.96 -14.97 11.67
CA ILE A 222 17.24 -14.41 11.19
C ILE A 222 17.19 -14.00 9.71
N ASN A 223 16.30 -14.59 8.91
CA ASN A 223 16.01 -14.12 7.56
C ASN A 223 15.24 -12.77 7.61
N ASP A 224 14.16 -12.72 8.39
CA ASP A 224 13.14 -11.68 8.39
C ASP A 224 13.52 -10.42 9.20
N ALA A 225 14.48 -10.55 10.12
CA ALA A 225 15.05 -9.45 10.91
C ALA A 225 16.28 -8.81 10.25
N SER A 226 16.40 -7.49 10.34
CA SER A 226 17.63 -6.77 9.96
C SER A 226 18.77 -7.03 10.97
N PRO A 227 20.05 -6.83 10.58
CA PRO A 227 21.17 -6.92 11.51
C PRO A 227 20.99 -6.02 12.74
N ASP A 228 20.39 -4.84 12.58
CA ASP A 228 20.22 -3.86 13.66
C ASP A 228 19.04 -4.18 14.59
N VAL A 229 17.97 -4.81 14.09
CA VAL A 229 16.96 -5.46 14.95
C VAL A 229 17.60 -6.56 15.82
N ILE A 230 18.45 -7.41 15.24
CA ILE A 230 19.13 -8.49 15.98
C ILE A 230 20.08 -7.91 17.04
N LYS A 231 20.83 -6.83 16.72
CA LYS A 231 21.66 -6.10 17.69
C LYS A 231 20.80 -5.50 18.82
N ALA A 232 19.69 -4.84 18.48
CA ALA A 232 18.80 -4.22 19.47
C ALA A 232 18.20 -5.26 20.42
N LEU A 233 17.75 -6.41 19.90
CA LEU A 233 17.30 -7.56 20.69
C LEU A 233 18.37 -8.03 21.69
N ILE A 234 19.62 -8.23 21.22
CA ILE A 234 20.73 -8.65 22.09
C ILE A 234 21.05 -7.58 23.15
N GLN A 235 21.11 -6.31 22.76
CA GLN A 235 21.39 -5.18 23.67
C GLN A 235 20.32 -4.95 24.76
N ASN A 236 19.12 -5.54 24.58
CA ASN A 236 18.01 -5.54 25.53
C ASN A 236 17.97 -6.77 26.45
N LYS A 237 18.93 -7.72 26.35
CA LYS A 237 18.93 -8.99 27.11
C LYS A 237 18.65 -8.80 28.61
N ALA A 238 19.23 -7.79 29.26
CA ALA A 238 19.05 -7.57 30.70
C ALA A 238 17.59 -7.28 31.10
N ASP A 239 16.81 -6.58 30.27
CA ASP A 239 15.40 -6.33 30.52
C ASP A 239 14.54 -7.56 30.16
N ILE A 240 14.91 -8.26 29.09
CA ILE A 240 14.27 -9.52 28.67
C ILE A 240 14.43 -10.59 29.75
N ASP A 241 15.63 -10.78 30.27
CA ASP A 241 15.94 -11.69 31.38
C ASP A 241 15.04 -11.38 32.59
N ARG A 242 14.94 -10.11 32.98
CA ARG A 242 14.13 -9.65 34.12
C ARG A 242 12.64 -9.95 33.93
N GLU A 243 12.05 -9.56 32.79
CA GLU A 243 10.63 -9.84 32.49
C GLU A 243 10.34 -11.35 32.40
N ASN A 244 11.31 -12.12 31.91
CA ASN A 244 11.20 -13.58 31.82
C ASN A 244 11.35 -14.26 33.20
N ASP A 245 12.22 -13.79 34.08
CA ASP A 245 12.31 -14.26 35.46
C ASP A 245 11.05 -13.86 36.28
N GLU A 246 10.48 -12.67 36.04
CA GLU A 246 9.16 -12.25 36.59
C GLU A 246 8.02 -13.18 36.11
N PHE A 247 8.00 -13.54 34.82
CA PHE A 247 7.05 -14.50 34.25
C PHE A 247 7.19 -15.90 34.87
N ILE A 248 8.41 -16.42 35.01
CA ILE A 248 8.67 -17.73 35.62
C ILE A 248 8.28 -17.74 37.10
N ALA A 249 8.56 -16.66 37.85
CA ALA A 249 8.12 -16.52 39.24
C ALA A 249 6.57 -16.53 39.35
N LYS A 250 5.87 -15.84 38.44
CA LYS A 250 4.40 -15.89 38.36
C LYS A 250 3.88 -17.29 38.06
N LYS A 251 4.45 -17.98 37.05
CA LYS A 251 4.05 -19.35 36.68
C LYS A 251 4.33 -20.37 37.78
N LYS A 252 5.44 -20.23 38.52
CA LYS A 252 5.71 -21.07 39.70
C LYS A 252 4.64 -20.89 40.77
N LYS A 253 4.23 -19.65 41.06
CA LYS A 253 3.16 -19.36 42.01
C LYS A 253 1.80 -19.88 41.53
N GLU A 254 1.49 -19.81 40.25
CA GLU A 254 0.26 -20.38 39.66
C GLU A 254 0.20 -21.91 39.87
N LEU A 255 1.32 -22.63 39.67
CA LEU A 255 1.43 -24.05 39.99
C LEU A 255 1.28 -24.33 41.50
N GLU A 256 1.96 -23.57 42.36
CA GLU A 256 1.89 -23.72 43.83
C GLU A 256 0.48 -23.46 44.40
N GLU A 257 -0.28 -22.55 43.79
CA GLU A 257 -1.68 -22.25 44.16
C GLU A 257 -2.71 -23.17 43.47
N GLY A 258 -2.28 -24.10 42.62
CA GLY A 258 -3.17 -24.99 41.86
C GLY A 258 -4.05 -24.27 40.83
N LYS A 259 -3.60 -23.13 40.32
CA LYS A 259 -4.35 -22.26 39.39
C LYS A 259 -3.86 -22.44 37.97
N GLU A 260 -4.63 -23.14 37.15
CA GLU A 260 -4.46 -23.08 35.70
C GLU A 260 -4.91 -21.71 35.17
N THR A 261 -4.06 -21.04 34.39
CA THR A 261 -4.48 -19.83 33.66
C THR A 261 -5.36 -20.19 32.48
N ALA A 262 -6.66 -20.01 32.64
CA ALA A 262 -7.66 -20.10 31.57
C ALA A 262 -7.60 -18.92 30.56
N ASP A 263 -6.39 -18.43 30.27
CA ASP A 263 -6.14 -17.48 29.18
C ASP A 263 -6.27 -18.22 27.83
N GLN A 264 -6.62 -17.51 26.75
CA GLN A 264 -6.61 -18.06 25.39
C GLN A 264 -5.17 -18.18 24.88
N THR A 265 -4.43 -19.17 25.38
CA THR A 265 -3.00 -19.41 25.10
C THR A 265 -2.76 -20.83 24.62
N SER A 266 -1.70 -21.01 23.81
CA SER A 266 -1.17 -22.33 23.45
C SER A 266 -0.12 -22.86 24.43
N MET A 267 0.42 -22.02 25.33
CA MET A 267 1.47 -22.45 26.27
C MET A 267 0.86 -23.21 27.46
N PHE A 268 1.23 -24.49 27.59
CA PHE A 268 0.77 -25.38 28.65
C PHE A 268 1.90 -25.74 29.63
N ILE A 269 1.69 -25.46 30.92
CA ILE A 269 2.66 -25.73 32.00
C ILE A 269 1.91 -26.43 33.14
N LYS A 270 2.06 -27.76 33.23
CA LYS A 270 1.33 -28.61 34.19
C LYS A 270 2.09 -28.94 35.48
N ASP A 271 3.41 -28.81 35.46
CA ASP A 271 4.31 -29.21 36.54
C ASP A 271 5.63 -28.41 36.50
N GLN A 272 6.44 -28.54 37.55
CA GLN A 272 7.72 -27.82 37.67
C GLN A 272 8.72 -28.22 36.57
N ALA A 273 8.72 -29.47 36.08
CA ALA A 273 9.65 -29.89 35.02
C ALA A 273 9.28 -29.28 33.66
N ALA A 274 7.99 -29.07 33.38
CA ALA A 274 7.52 -28.28 32.25
C ALA A 274 7.93 -26.80 32.40
N LEU A 275 7.84 -26.23 33.61
CA LEU A 275 8.27 -24.86 33.89
C LEU A 275 9.80 -24.70 33.74
N ASP A 276 10.59 -25.67 34.20
CA ASP A 276 12.05 -25.68 34.09
C ASP A 276 12.49 -25.76 32.62
N LYS A 277 11.80 -26.55 31.78
CA LYS A 277 11.98 -26.54 30.32
C LYS A 277 11.71 -25.17 29.70
N VAL A 278 10.61 -24.51 30.09
CA VAL A 278 10.31 -23.15 29.62
C VAL A 278 11.43 -22.20 30.04
N LYS A 279 11.81 -22.18 31.33
CA LYS A 279 12.92 -21.33 31.82
C LYS A 279 14.21 -21.58 31.04
N LYS A 280 14.57 -22.85 30.80
CA LYS A 280 15.76 -23.22 30.00
C LYS A 280 15.72 -22.59 28.60
N ASN A 281 14.57 -22.58 27.94
CA ASN A 281 14.42 -21.92 26.64
C ASN A 281 14.56 -20.40 26.76
N LEU A 282 13.95 -19.75 27.76
CA LEU A 282 14.09 -18.31 27.99
C LEU A 282 15.57 -17.92 28.21
N ASP A 283 16.27 -18.68 29.05
CA ASP A 283 17.68 -18.45 29.40
C ASP A 283 18.63 -18.60 28.20
N ASN A 284 18.27 -19.41 27.20
CA ASN A 284 19.10 -19.71 26.03
C ASN A 284 18.65 -19.00 24.73
N LEU A 285 17.48 -18.32 24.73
CA LEU A 285 16.87 -17.69 23.54
C LEU A 285 17.83 -16.74 22.81
N ILE A 286 18.31 -15.71 23.52
CA ILE A 286 19.21 -14.68 22.97
C ILE A 286 20.54 -15.29 22.51
N GLY A 287 21.02 -16.32 23.21
CA GLY A 287 22.23 -17.07 22.84
C GLY A 287 22.09 -17.83 21.52
N ASN A 288 20.96 -18.50 21.31
CA ASN A 288 20.71 -19.22 20.06
C ASN A 288 20.54 -18.25 18.89
N ILE A 289 19.83 -17.13 19.09
CA ILE A 289 19.68 -16.05 18.11
C ILE A 289 21.05 -15.47 17.71
N ALA A 290 21.92 -15.16 18.67
CA ALA A 290 23.27 -14.65 18.40
C ALA A 290 24.14 -15.68 17.64
N LYS A 291 24.09 -16.97 18.02
CA LYS A 291 24.80 -18.05 17.31
C LYS A 291 24.28 -18.24 15.88
N ARG A 292 22.97 -18.12 15.67
CA ARG A 292 22.33 -18.21 14.34
C ARG A 292 22.73 -17.04 13.44
N ALA A 293 22.67 -15.80 13.96
CA ALA A 293 23.11 -14.59 13.26
C ALA A 293 24.58 -14.62 12.82
N LEU A 294 25.46 -15.26 13.62
CA LEU A 294 26.86 -15.52 13.25
C LEU A 294 27.00 -16.61 12.18
N LYS A 295 26.32 -17.74 12.36
CA LYS A 295 26.35 -18.90 11.44
C LYS A 295 25.94 -18.49 10.03
N ASP A 296 24.85 -17.73 9.94
CA ASP A 296 24.25 -17.30 8.67
C ASP A 296 24.82 -15.96 8.18
N GLN A 297 25.93 -15.50 8.79
CA GLN A 297 26.71 -14.30 8.43
C GLN A 297 25.96 -12.95 8.45
N LYS A 298 24.73 -12.92 8.98
CA LYS A 298 23.87 -11.72 9.12
C LYS A 298 24.52 -10.62 9.99
N ILE A 299 25.43 -10.99 10.90
CA ILE A 299 26.28 -10.06 11.68
C ILE A 299 27.73 -10.57 11.67
N SER A 300 28.71 -9.68 11.50
CA SER A 300 30.13 -10.07 11.54
C SER A 300 30.57 -10.52 12.94
N LYS A 301 31.60 -11.39 13.02
CA LYS A 301 32.15 -11.82 14.31
C LYS A 301 32.71 -10.66 15.15
N ALA A 302 33.21 -9.60 14.51
CA ALA A 302 33.70 -8.42 15.22
C ALA A 302 32.57 -7.61 15.86
N ASP A 303 31.50 -7.36 15.09
CA ASP A 303 30.33 -6.59 15.55
C ASP A 303 29.56 -7.35 16.63
N MET A 304 29.38 -8.67 16.45
CA MET A 304 28.74 -9.52 17.45
C MET A 304 29.53 -9.54 18.76
N ASN A 305 30.85 -9.72 18.71
CA ASN A 305 31.70 -9.68 19.90
C ASN A 305 31.56 -8.34 20.65
N LYS A 306 31.59 -7.21 19.93
CA LYS A 306 31.40 -5.87 20.50
C LYS A 306 30.03 -5.72 21.16
N VAL A 307 28.96 -6.13 20.48
CA VAL A 307 27.58 -6.04 20.99
C VAL A 307 27.38 -6.94 22.22
N ILE A 308 27.99 -8.12 22.26
CA ILE A 308 28.00 -9.00 23.43
C ILE A 308 28.77 -8.37 24.59
N GLU A 309 29.92 -7.74 24.35
CA GLU A 309 30.70 -7.04 25.37
C GLU A 309 29.93 -5.84 25.96
N GLU A 310 29.29 -5.03 25.11
CA GLU A 310 28.43 -3.91 25.50
C GLU A 310 27.17 -4.36 26.27
N THR A 311 26.60 -5.50 25.91
CA THR A 311 25.47 -6.12 26.63
C THR A 311 25.90 -6.64 27.99
N ASN A 312 27.02 -7.39 28.04
CA ASN A 312 27.53 -7.99 29.27
C ASN A 312 28.05 -6.96 30.30
N LYS A 313 28.33 -5.72 29.89
CA LYS A 313 28.58 -4.59 30.82
C LYS A 313 27.33 -4.13 31.56
N LYS A 314 26.13 -4.36 31.02
CA LYS A 314 24.83 -4.03 31.65
C LYS A 314 24.32 -5.12 32.60
N ILE A 315 24.86 -6.34 32.49
CA ILE A 315 24.43 -7.51 33.27
C ILE A 315 25.34 -7.67 34.49
N SER A 316 24.77 -7.51 35.69
CA SER A 316 25.50 -7.59 36.97
C SER A 316 25.81 -9.05 37.37
N ASP A 317 24.88 -9.97 37.16
CA ASP A 317 25.06 -11.39 37.44
C ASP A 317 25.94 -12.05 36.37
N ASN A 318 27.11 -12.54 36.77
CA ASN A 318 28.03 -13.22 35.86
C ASN A 318 27.46 -14.50 35.23
N THR A 319 26.47 -15.15 35.86
CA THR A 319 25.81 -16.36 35.33
C THR A 319 24.74 -16.06 34.27
N ARG A 320 24.25 -14.80 34.21
CA ARG A 320 23.25 -14.34 33.21
C ARG A 320 23.89 -13.71 31.98
N LYS A 321 25.22 -13.52 31.98
CA LYS A 321 25.97 -12.95 30.85
C LYS A 321 25.88 -13.83 29.62
N LEU A 322 25.83 -13.18 28.47
CA LEU A 322 25.75 -13.82 27.17
C LEU A 322 27.12 -14.40 26.79
N ASP A 323 27.20 -15.72 26.82
CA ASP A 323 28.35 -16.52 26.41
C ASP A 323 27.87 -17.49 25.31
N LEU A 324 28.49 -17.43 24.12
CA LEU A 324 28.06 -18.22 22.97
C LEU A 324 28.59 -19.67 23.00
N ASP A 325 29.65 -19.94 23.74
CA ASP A 325 30.24 -21.29 23.78
C ASP A 325 29.39 -22.23 24.65
N ASN A 326 28.70 -21.70 25.67
CA ASN A 326 27.87 -22.46 26.61
C ASN A 326 26.35 -22.45 26.34
N VAL A 327 25.88 -21.88 25.21
CA VAL A 327 24.45 -21.89 24.82
C VAL A 327 23.97 -23.31 24.48
N GLN A 328 22.86 -23.71 25.09
CA GLN A 328 22.15 -24.97 24.85
C GLN A 328 20.99 -24.76 23.86
N GLU A 329 20.67 -25.80 23.09
CA GLU A 329 19.54 -25.77 22.15
C GLU A 329 18.17 -25.66 22.87
N LEU A 330 17.23 -25.01 22.18
CA LEU A 330 15.85 -24.84 22.64
C LEU A 330 15.08 -26.17 22.57
N ASP A 331 14.45 -26.55 23.68
CA ASP A 331 13.60 -27.74 23.74
C ASP A 331 12.25 -27.44 23.08
N LYS A 332 11.97 -28.09 21.93
CA LYS A 332 10.70 -27.95 21.19
C LYS A 332 9.46 -28.48 21.94
N THR A 333 9.63 -29.10 23.11
CA THR A 333 8.54 -29.55 24.00
C THR A 333 8.33 -28.65 25.22
N ALA A 334 9.09 -27.56 25.37
CA ALA A 334 8.93 -26.62 26.46
C ALA A 334 7.61 -25.84 26.34
N GLY A 335 6.73 -25.98 27.34
CA GLY A 335 5.43 -25.29 27.33
C GLY A 335 4.41 -25.88 26.35
N VAL A 336 4.61 -27.11 25.86
CA VAL A 336 3.77 -27.77 24.85
C VAL A 336 3.09 -29.01 25.44
N ASP A 337 1.78 -29.15 25.26
CA ASP A 337 1.10 -30.44 25.46
C ASP A 337 1.19 -31.31 24.19
N LEU A 338 1.73 -32.52 24.33
CA LEU A 338 2.00 -33.40 23.19
C LEU A 338 0.73 -33.98 22.54
N GLU A 339 -0.39 -34.10 23.27
CA GLU A 339 -1.65 -34.52 22.66
C GLU A 339 -2.35 -33.35 21.96
N LEU A 340 -2.34 -32.16 22.56
CA LEU A 340 -2.93 -30.96 21.97
C LEU A 340 -2.17 -30.56 20.71
N GLU A 341 -0.84 -30.56 20.75
CA GLU A 341 0.01 -30.24 19.59
C GLU A 341 -0.23 -31.23 18.44
N LYS A 342 -0.39 -32.52 18.73
CA LYS A 342 -0.76 -33.50 17.71
C LYS A 342 -2.15 -33.23 17.13
N LYS A 343 -3.15 -32.93 17.97
CA LYS A 343 -4.51 -32.57 17.52
C LYS A 343 -4.49 -31.32 16.64
N LYS A 344 -3.68 -30.32 17.02
CA LYS A 344 -3.42 -29.07 16.28
C LYS A 344 -2.80 -29.34 14.90
N GLN A 345 -1.79 -30.20 14.81
CA GLN A 345 -1.20 -30.63 13.52
C GLN A 345 -2.21 -31.42 12.66
N ASP A 346 -2.94 -32.36 13.26
CA ASP A 346 -4.01 -33.11 12.58
C ASP A 346 -5.15 -32.19 12.09
N GLU A 347 -5.39 -31.03 12.72
CA GLU A 347 -6.40 -30.05 12.29
C GLU A 347 -5.87 -29.08 11.23
N LEU A 348 -4.65 -28.56 11.39
CA LEU A 348 -4.00 -27.67 10.43
C LEU A 348 -3.84 -28.35 9.05
N LEU A 349 -3.41 -29.61 9.01
CA LEU A 349 -3.31 -30.40 7.78
C LEU A 349 -4.68 -30.58 7.07
N LYS A 350 -5.78 -30.70 7.84
CA LYS A 350 -7.13 -30.74 7.26
C LYS A 350 -7.53 -29.38 6.69
N PHE A 351 -7.18 -28.30 7.39
CA PHE A 351 -7.44 -26.95 6.91
C PHE A 351 -6.68 -26.64 5.61
N GLU A 352 -5.39 -26.98 5.55
CA GLU A 352 -4.55 -26.80 4.36
C GLU A 352 -5.07 -27.61 3.17
N ALA A 353 -5.51 -28.86 3.37
CA ALA A 353 -6.15 -29.65 2.33
C ALA A 353 -7.44 -29.00 1.78
N VAL A 354 -8.20 -28.31 2.63
CA VAL A 354 -9.39 -27.53 2.22
C VAL A 354 -8.98 -26.24 1.49
N LYS A 355 -7.95 -25.52 1.97
CA LYS A 355 -7.36 -24.32 1.34
C LYS A 355 -6.88 -24.62 -0.09
N ILE A 356 -6.12 -25.70 -0.26
CA ILE A 356 -5.63 -26.19 -1.55
C ILE A 356 -6.78 -26.58 -2.48
N LYS A 357 -7.71 -27.45 -2.03
CA LYS A 357 -8.83 -27.88 -2.87
C LYS A 357 -9.71 -26.71 -3.33
N LYS A 358 -9.97 -25.74 -2.45
CA LYS A 358 -10.69 -24.52 -2.80
C LYS A 358 -9.95 -23.73 -3.90
N ALA A 359 -8.64 -23.53 -3.75
CA ALA A 359 -7.83 -22.83 -4.74
C ALA A 359 -7.80 -23.55 -6.09
N GLU A 360 -7.75 -24.88 -6.12
CA GLU A 360 -7.90 -25.64 -7.38
C GLU A 360 -9.27 -25.42 -8.03
N ASP A 361 -10.35 -25.46 -7.27
CA ASP A 361 -11.71 -25.31 -7.78
C ASP A 361 -12.02 -23.86 -8.21
N GLU A 362 -11.30 -22.87 -7.66
CA GLU A 362 -11.31 -21.48 -8.12
C GLU A 362 -10.44 -21.29 -9.38
N ALA A 363 -9.28 -21.95 -9.48
CA ALA A 363 -8.44 -21.96 -10.68
C ALA A 363 -9.14 -22.59 -11.89
N LYS A 364 -9.86 -23.71 -11.70
CA LYS A 364 -10.68 -24.36 -12.75
C LYS A 364 -11.76 -23.40 -13.28
N LYS A 365 -12.47 -22.68 -12.40
CA LYS A 365 -13.46 -21.66 -12.78
C LYS A 365 -12.83 -20.48 -13.53
N LEU A 366 -11.64 -20.03 -13.11
CA LEU A 366 -10.92 -18.97 -13.80
C LEU A 366 -10.50 -19.38 -15.21
N ASP A 367 -10.07 -20.63 -15.41
CA ASP A 367 -9.75 -21.14 -16.74
C ASP A 367 -11.01 -21.27 -17.63
N GLU A 368 -12.12 -21.80 -17.09
CA GLU A 368 -13.42 -21.77 -17.78
C GLU A 368 -13.84 -20.37 -18.21
N ILE A 369 -13.63 -19.35 -17.36
CA ILE A 369 -13.94 -17.95 -17.66
C ILE A 369 -13.02 -17.43 -18.77
N LYS A 370 -11.72 -17.74 -18.74
CA LYS A 370 -10.77 -17.39 -19.81
C LYS A 370 -11.17 -18.02 -21.14
N GLN A 371 -11.49 -19.31 -21.18
CA GLN A 371 -11.95 -20.00 -22.40
C GLN A 371 -13.23 -19.37 -22.97
N LYS A 372 -14.19 -19.01 -22.11
CA LYS A 372 -15.42 -18.30 -22.51
C LYS A 372 -15.09 -16.91 -23.07
N LEU A 373 -14.21 -16.15 -22.41
CA LEU A 373 -13.77 -14.82 -22.85
C LEU A 373 -13.06 -14.88 -24.22
N THR A 374 -12.11 -15.80 -24.41
CA THR A 374 -11.44 -16.03 -25.71
C THR A 374 -12.44 -16.36 -26.82
N THR A 375 -13.48 -17.14 -26.51
CA THR A 375 -14.55 -17.47 -27.48
C THR A 375 -15.39 -16.25 -27.83
N ILE A 376 -15.71 -15.38 -26.87
CA ILE A 376 -16.43 -14.12 -27.08
C ILE A 376 -15.60 -13.14 -27.90
N LEU A 377 -14.32 -12.95 -27.56
CA LEU A 377 -13.39 -12.07 -28.28
C LEU A 377 -13.29 -12.46 -29.76
N LYS A 378 -13.03 -13.74 -30.06
CA LYS A 378 -13.01 -14.25 -31.43
C LYS A 378 -14.34 -14.01 -32.17
N THR A 379 -15.47 -14.18 -31.49
CA THR A 379 -16.79 -13.93 -32.08
C THR A 379 -16.99 -12.45 -32.42
N ALA A 380 -16.46 -11.54 -31.58
CA ALA A 380 -16.47 -10.10 -31.84
C ALA A 380 -15.51 -9.69 -32.99
N GLU A 381 -14.33 -10.30 -33.08
CA GLU A 381 -13.40 -10.13 -34.22
C GLU A 381 -14.04 -10.56 -35.54
N ASP A 382 -14.64 -11.75 -35.58
CA ASP A 382 -15.37 -12.29 -36.75
C ASP A 382 -16.61 -11.44 -37.11
N ALA A 383 -17.18 -10.69 -36.17
CA ALA A 383 -18.27 -9.75 -36.41
C ALA A 383 -17.75 -8.40 -36.95
N ASN A 384 -16.72 -7.83 -36.32
CA ASN A 384 -16.09 -6.58 -36.74
C ASN A 384 -15.54 -6.67 -38.16
N LYS A 385 -14.91 -7.79 -38.52
CA LYS A 385 -14.44 -8.05 -39.89
C LYS A 385 -15.57 -8.01 -40.92
N LYS A 386 -16.73 -8.62 -40.61
CA LYS A 386 -17.92 -8.59 -41.51
C LYS A 386 -18.50 -7.19 -41.63
N ILE A 387 -18.46 -6.40 -40.55
CA ILE A 387 -18.86 -4.99 -40.55
C ILE A 387 -17.90 -4.16 -41.42
N GLU A 388 -16.59 -4.38 -41.34
CA GLU A 388 -15.61 -3.72 -42.20
C GLU A 388 -15.78 -4.09 -43.68
N GLU A 389 -15.92 -5.38 -44.01
CA GLU A 389 -16.20 -5.86 -45.37
C GLU A 389 -17.51 -5.26 -45.94
N ALA A 390 -18.55 -5.16 -45.11
CA ALA A 390 -19.82 -4.51 -45.49
C ALA A 390 -19.64 -3.00 -45.70
N ASN A 391 -18.92 -2.30 -44.82
CA ASN A 391 -18.66 -0.86 -44.93
C ASN A 391 -17.81 -0.51 -46.15
N LEU A 392 -16.82 -1.34 -46.49
CA LEU A 392 -16.04 -1.21 -47.72
C LEU A 392 -16.92 -1.37 -48.97
N LYS A 393 -17.83 -2.36 -48.95
CA LYS A 393 -18.80 -2.55 -50.05
C LYS A 393 -19.75 -1.36 -50.19
N VAL A 394 -20.33 -0.86 -49.10
CA VAL A 394 -21.23 0.31 -49.13
C VAL A 394 -20.52 1.52 -49.73
N LYS A 395 -19.29 1.83 -49.29
CA LYS A 395 -18.48 2.92 -49.86
C LYS A 395 -18.18 2.75 -51.35
N ALA A 396 -17.97 1.51 -51.81
CA ALA A 396 -17.78 1.22 -53.23
C ALA A 396 -19.07 1.42 -54.05
N ASP A 397 -20.21 0.93 -53.55
CA ASP A 397 -21.53 1.11 -54.19
C ASP A 397 -21.95 2.59 -54.22
N GLU A 398 -21.70 3.35 -53.15
CA GLU A 398 -21.92 4.81 -53.09
C GLU A 398 -21.04 5.57 -54.07
N LYS A 399 -19.73 5.25 -54.13
CA LYS A 399 -18.80 5.85 -55.10
C LYS A 399 -19.25 5.57 -56.54
N ALA A 400 -19.62 4.34 -56.86
CA ALA A 400 -20.11 3.97 -58.19
C ALA A 400 -21.41 4.71 -58.56
N ARG A 401 -22.33 4.91 -57.60
CA ARG A 401 -23.55 5.73 -57.81
C ARG A 401 -23.21 7.21 -58.03
N ALA A 402 -22.26 7.76 -57.27
CA ALA A 402 -21.82 9.15 -57.40
C ALA A 402 -21.12 9.40 -58.75
N GLU A 403 -20.26 8.49 -59.21
CA GLU A 403 -19.64 8.53 -60.53
C GLU A 403 -20.68 8.44 -61.66
N ALA A 404 -21.67 7.55 -61.54
CA ALA A 404 -22.76 7.43 -62.49
C ALA A 404 -23.67 8.69 -62.53
N GLU A 405 -23.91 9.33 -61.38
CA GLU A 405 -24.62 10.61 -61.29
C GLU A 405 -23.83 11.79 -61.87
N LEU A 406 -22.50 11.78 -61.74
CA LEU A 406 -21.61 12.77 -62.33
C LEU A 406 -21.59 12.63 -63.86
N LEU A 407 -21.43 11.40 -64.38
CA LEU A 407 -21.41 11.12 -65.82
C LEU A 407 -22.69 11.53 -66.56
N LYS A 408 -23.85 11.54 -65.89
CA LYS A 408 -25.11 12.09 -66.43
C LYS A 408 -25.11 13.61 -66.60
N LYS A 409 -24.26 14.33 -65.85
CA LYS A 409 -24.25 15.80 -65.75
C LYS A 409 -23.13 16.46 -66.57
N LEU A 410 -22.18 15.67 -67.08
CA LEU A 410 -21.09 16.12 -67.94
C LEU A 410 -21.51 16.17 -69.42
N SER A 411 -20.93 17.08 -70.19
CA SER A 411 -21.00 17.08 -71.66
C SER A 411 -20.10 15.98 -72.25
N ASP A 412 -20.32 15.62 -73.52
CA ASP A 412 -19.58 14.51 -74.15
C ASP A 412 -18.08 14.78 -74.30
N ALA A 413 -17.67 16.05 -74.39
CA ALA A 413 -16.27 16.47 -74.37
C ALA A 413 -15.61 16.32 -72.98
N GLU A 414 -16.40 16.33 -71.91
CA GLU A 414 -15.93 16.19 -70.53
C GLU A 414 -15.94 14.72 -70.07
N LYS A 415 -16.96 13.94 -70.47
CA LYS A 415 -16.98 12.48 -70.29
C LYS A 415 -15.70 11.84 -70.84
N LYS A 416 -15.30 12.24 -72.05
CA LYS A 416 -14.07 11.75 -72.68
C LYS A 416 -12.82 12.03 -71.84
N LYS A 417 -12.69 13.25 -71.29
CA LYS A 417 -11.58 13.61 -70.38
C LYS A 417 -11.60 12.82 -69.07
N PHE A 418 -12.77 12.51 -68.54
CA PHE A 418 -12.93 11.68 -67.34
C PHE A 418 -12.47 10.23 -67.58
N GLU A 419 -12.81 9.65 -68.75
CA GLU A 419 -12.35 8.33 -69.16
C GLU A 419 -10.84 8.29 -69.49
N GLU A 420 -10.32 9.34 -70.14
CA GLU A 420 -8.88 9.52 -70.39
C GLU A 420 -8.09 9.61 -69.07
N ALA A 421 -8.58 10.38 -68.09
CA ALA A 421 -7.98 10.49 -66.76
C ALA A 421 -8.07 9.19 -65.92
N ARG A 422 -9.13 8.39 -66.11
CA ARG A 422 -9.30 7.08 -65.45
C ARG A 422 -8.29 6.02 -65.92
N ASN A 423 -7.78 6.15 -67.15
CA ASN A 423 -6.86 5.18 -67.76
C ASN A 423 -5.40 5.64 -67.81
N GLY A 424 -5.09 6.89 -67.42
CA GLY A 424 -3.76 7.49 -67.51
C GLY A 424 -2.91 7.37 -66.23
N GLY A 425 -1.77 6.69 -66.31
CA GLY A 425 -0.71 6.77 -65.29
C GLY A 425 0.05 8.10 -65.34
N PRO A 426 0.70 8.54 -64.24
CA PRO A 426 1.27 9.88 -64.13
C PRO A 426 2.58 10.04 -64.92
N THR A 427 2.56 10.79 -66.02
CA THR A 427 3.80 11.19 -66.73
C THR A 427 3.69 12.58 -67.38
N SER A 428 4.39 13.59 -66.84
CA SER A 428 4.88 14.75 -67.60
C SER A 428 5.88 15.61 -66.81
N THR A 429 7.02 15.93 -67.44
CA THR A 429 8.07 16.90 -67.07
C THR A 429 9.16 16.81 -68.17
N PRO A 430 10.08 17.78 -68.36
CA PRO A 430 10.26 19.07 -67.67
C PRO A 430 9.69 20.23 -68.56
N THR A 431 10.19 21.47 -68.75
CA THR A 431 11.49 22.12 -68.45
C THR A 431 11.39 23.66 -68.46
N THR A 432 12.19 24.31 -67.60
CA THR A 432 12.75 25.69 -67.70
C THR A 432 11.86 26.88 -68.07
N GLY A 433 11.65 27.76 -67.08
CA GLY A 433 11.66 29.21 -67.25
C GLY A 433 12.43 29.83 -66.07
N THR A 434 13.40 30.72 -66.32
CA THR A 434 14.33 31.21 -65.28
C THR A 434 14.16 32.70 -64.99
N SER A 435 13.80 33.03 -63.75
CA SER A 435 14.14 34.29 -63.09
C SER A 435 14.34 34.03 -61.59
N GLY A 436 15.33 34.66 -60.98
CA GLY A 436 15.72 34.39 -59.58
C GLY A 436 15.29 35.49 -58.62
N GLY A 437 15.16 35.15 -57.34
CA GLY A 437 14.99 36.13 -56.26
C GLY A 437 14.60 35.49 -54.91
N GLY A 438 15.29 35.89 -53.83
CA GLY A 438 14.82 35.68 -52.45
C GLY A 438 15.07 34.30 -51.84
N SER A 439 16.22 34.12 -51.20
CA SER A 439 16.43 33.05 -50.23
C SER A 439 15.63 33.30 -48.93
N SER A 440 14.84 32.32 -48.49
CA SER A 440 14.37 32.23 -47.10
C SER A 440 14.09 30.77 -46.75
N GLU A 441 15.12 30.05 -46.28
CA GLU A 441 14.96 28.72 -45.72
C GLU A 441 14.27 28.81 -44.36
N THR A 442 12.94 28.69 -44.34
CA THR A 442 12.22 28.44 -43.10
C THR A 442 12.53 27.01 -42.66
N PRO A 443 13.16 26.78 -41.49
CA PRO A 443 13.52 25.43 -41.07
C PRO A 443 12.25 24.61 -40.85
N THR A 444 12.17 23.44 -41.48
CA THR A 444 11.08 22.50 -41.25
C THR A 444 11.26 21.89 -39.86
N GLU A 445 10.57 22.43 -38.85
CA GLU A 445 10.62 21.87 -37.50
C GLU A 445 10.25 20.38 -37.54
N THR A 446 11.07 19.56 -36.87
CA THR A 446 10.70 18.17 -36.63
C THR A 446 9.44 18.16 -35.75
N PRO A 447 8.35 17.46 -36.14
CA PRO A 447 7.13 17.47 -35.34
C PRO A 447 7.43 16.95 -33.93
N LYS A 448 7.16 17.82 -32.95
CA LYS A 448 7.43 17.61 -31.53
C LYS A 448 6.41 16.61 -30.96
N PRO A 449 6.77 15.77 -29.98
CA PRO A 449 5.82 14.90 -29.31
C PRO A 449 4.64 15.70 -28.75
N THR A 450 3.42 15.17 -28.90
CA THR A 450 2.19 15.76 -28.37
C THR A 450 1.27 14.70 -27.78
N ILE A 451 0.30 15.13 -26.98
CA ILE A 451 -0.70 14.29 -26.32
C ILE A 451 -2.08 14.88 -26.60
N SER A 452 -3.09 14.03 -26.77
CA SER A 452 -4.49 14.46 -26.80
C SER A 452 -5.42 13.52 -26.03
N LEU A 453 -6.54 14.07 -25.57
CA LEU A 453 -7.65 13.33 -24.98
C LEU A 453 -8.85 13.40 -25.92
N SER A 454 -9.59 12.29 -26.04
CA SER A 454 -10.88 12.27 -26.73
C SER A 454 -11.87 11.39 -25.99
N ALA A 455 -13.00 11.98 -25.56
CA ALA A 455 -14.15 11.23 -25.06
C ALA A 455 -15.03 10.78 -26.24
N GLY A 456 -15.48 9.52 -26.21
CA GLY A 456 -16.47 8.97 -27.13
C GLY A 456 -17.90 9.44 -26.83
N GLU A 457 -18.86 9.05 -27.67
CA GLU A 457 -20.28 9.32 -27.40
C GLU A 457 -20.78 8.55 -26.17
N GLN A 458 -21.66 9.17 -25.40
CA GLN A 458 -22.22 8.56 -24.19
C GLN A 458 -23.38 7.61 -24.51
N SER A 459 -23.34 6.40 -23.94
CA SER A 459 -24.42 5.42 -24.01
C SER A 459 -25.66 5.85 -23.21
N GLN A 460 -26.79 5.19 -23.46
CA GLN A 460 -28.01 5.36 -22.66
C GLN A 460 -27.86 4.94 -21.19
N THR A 461 -26.79 4.23 -20.82
CA THR A 461 -26.46 3.82 -19.43
C THR A 461 -25.40 4.71 -18.77
N GLY A 462 -25.12 5.88 -19.36
CA GLY A 462 -24.15 6.86 -18.85
C GLY A 462 -22.69 6.52 -19.12
N LEU A 463 -22.39 5.40 -19.78
CA LEU A 463 -21.03 4.93 -20.07
C LEU A 463 -20.45 5.68 -21.27
N PHE A 464 -19.15 5.99 -21.24
CA PHE A 464 -18.41 6.52 -22.38
C PHE A 464 -16.94 6.11 -22.30
N ASP A 465 -16.28 6.00 -23.47
CA ASP A 465 -14.85 5.72 -23.56
C ASP A 465 -14.03 7.02 -23.47
N LEU A 466 -12.94 7.01 -22.70
CA LEU A 466 -11.95 8.08 -22.68
C LEU A 466 -10.62 7.59 -23.24
N ASP A 467 -10.23 8.10 -24.40
CA ASP A 467 -8.96 7.79 -25.03
C ASP A 467 -7.86 8.76 -24.61
N ILE A 468 -6.71 8.21 -24.21
CA ILE A 468 -5.43 8.94 -24.18
C ILE A 468 -4.65 8.59 -25.45
N ASN A 469 -4.21 9.60 -26.18
CA ASN A 469 -3.45 9.44 -27.42
C ASN A 469 -2.09 10.16 -27.33
N LEU A 470 -1.07 9.54 -27.91
CA LEU A 470 0.27 10.10 -28.06
C LEU A 470 0.58 10.26 -29.55
N SER A 471 1.23 11.36 -29.95
CA SER A 471 1.60 11.62 -31.34
C SER A 471 3.07 12.02 -31.47
N ASP A 472 3.69 11.61 -32.58
CA ASP A 472 4.99 12.13 -33.04
C ASP A 472 6.17 11.92 -32.07
N PHE A 473 6.19 10.75 -31.42
CA PHE A 473 7.34 10.22 -30.68
C PHE A 473 8.36 9.66 -31.67
N ASN A 474 9.03 10.58 -32.37
CA ASN A 474 9.79 10.36 -33.60
C ASN A 474 11.22 9.83 -33.44
N ASP A 475 11.71 9.70 -32.21
CA ASP A 475 13.05 9.23 -31.89
C ASP A 475 13.11 7.69 -31.84
N ASN A 476 14.25 7.13 -32.22
CA ASN A 476 14.42 5.68 -32.35
C ASN A 476 14.67 4.99 -30.98
N THR A 477 13.86 5.36 -29.98
CA THR A 477 13.96 5.00 -28.56
C THR A 477 12.57 4.75 -28.00
N SER A 478 12.33 3.53 -27.55
CA SER A 478 11.01 3.07 -27.14
C SER A 478 10.51 3.75 -25.86
N ILE A 479 9.21 4.03 -25.83
CA ILE A 479 8.49 4.40 -24.60
C ILE A 479 8.52 3.17 -23.68
N TYR A 480 9.06 3.34 -22.49
CA TYR A 480 9.25 2.28 -21.50
C TYR A 480 8.16 2.28 -20.44
N ALA A 481 7.74 3.46 -19.99
CA ALA A 481 6.63 3.64 -19.05
C ALA A 481 5.90 4.97 -19.30
N VAL A 482 4.62 5.01 -18.92
CA VAL A 482 3.79 6.23 -18.86
C VAL A 482 3.01 6.26 -17.55
N GLU A 483 2.96 7.40 -16.90
CA GLU A 483 2.08 7.74 -15.77
C GLU A 483 1.29 8.99 -16.16
N ALA A 484 -0.03 9.01 -15.98
CA ALA A 484 -0.92 10.07 -16.43
C ALA A 484 -1.98 10.40 -15.37
N HIS A 485 -2.09 11.68 -15.01
CA HIS A 485 -3.00 12.20 -14.00
C HIS A 485 -4.15 12.98 -14.67
N LEU A 486 -5.35 12.43 -14.64
CA LEU A 486 -6.56 13.03 -15.19
C LEU A 486 -7.40 13.66 -14.08
N LEU A 487 -7.81 14.91 -14.26
CA LEU A 487 -8.76 15.61 -13.37
C LEU A 487 -10.11 15.82 -14.06
N TYR A 488 -11.18 15.42 -13.38
CA TYR A 488 -12.58 15.64 -13.78
C TYR A 488 -13.45 16.00 -12.58
N ASP A 489 -14.67 16.46 -12.82
CA ASP A 489 -15.61 16.79 -11.74
C ASP A 489 -16.33 15.55 -11.19
N THR A 490 -17.03 15.69 -10.06
CA THR A 490 -17.64 14.57 -9.32
C THR A 490 -18.83 13.91 -10.04
N THR A 491 -19.29 14.43 -11.18
CA THR A 491 -20.34 13.80 -12.00
C THR A 491 -19.82 12.73 -12.97
N ILE A 492 -18.50 12.58 -13.05
CA ILE A 492 -17.81 11.51 -13.79
C ILE A 492 -17.10 10.58 -12.79
N SER A 493 -17.09 9.29 -13.10
CA SER A 493 -16.32 8.27 -12.38
C SER A 493 -15.72 7.21 -13.32
N TYR A 494 -14.64 6.59 -12.88
CA TYR A 494 -14.10 5.37 -13.50
C TYR A 494 -14.97 4.16 -13.13
N THR A 495 -15.23 3.28 -14.11
CA THR A 495 -16.18 2.16 -13.96
C THR A 495 -15.65 0.96 -13.19
N ASN A 496 -14.33 0.89 -12.93
CA ASN A 496 -13.61 -0.32 -12.53
C ASN A 496 -13.69 -1.48 -13.54
N SER A 497 -14.00 -1.20 -14.81
CA SER A 497 -13.91 -2.15 -15.92
C SER A 497 -12.48 -2.30 -16.42
N GLU A 498 -12.15 -3.44 -17.04
CA GLU A 498 -10.83 -3.71 -17.61
C GLU A 498 -10.43 -2.67 -18.69
N LEU A 499 -9.16 -2.27 -18.67
CA LEU A 499 -8.62 -1.25 -19.58
C LEU A 499 -8.37 -1.85 -20.98
N VAL A 500 -8.76 -1.12 -22.03
CA VAL A 500 -8.41 -1.52 -23.41
C VAL A 500 -7.09 -0.86 -23.78
N ASN A 501 -6.01 -1.63 -23.69
CA ASN A 501 -4.66 -1.18 -24.06
C ASN A 501 -4.58 -0.76 -25.54
N GLY A 502 -3.86 0.33 -25.82
CA GLY A 502 -3.56 0.80 -27.16
C GLY A 502 -2.36 0.10 -27.81
N THR A 503 -1.86 0.66 -28.93
CA THR A 503 -0.83 0.03 -29.79
C THR A 503 0.60 0.51 -29.51
N ILE A 504 0.84 0.98 -28.29
CA ILE A 504 2.14 1.51 -27.80
C ILE A 504 2.83 0.51 -26.86
N PHE A 505 2.04 -0.29 -26.13
CA PHE A 505 2.48 -1.31 -25.18
C PHE A 505 1.90 -2.67 -25.59
N ASP A 506 2.70 -3.73 -25.52
CA ASP A 506 2.28 -5.09 -25.90
C ASP A 506 1.84 -5.85 -24.65
N MET A 507 0.65 -6.44 -24.67
CA MET A 507 0.05 -7.19 -23.56
C MET A 507 0.93 -8.34 -23.04
N ASN A 508 1.84 -8.86 -23.87
CA ASN A 508 2.74 -9.97 -23.52
C ASN A 508 4.00 -9.51 -22.75
N ASN A 509 4.27 -8.21 -22.68
CA ASN A 509 5.48 -7.65 -22.05
C ASN A 509 5.24 -6.30 -21.35
N SER A 510 4.01 -5.96 -21.04
CA SER A 510 3.66 -4.74 -20.30
C SER A 510 2.63 -5.01 -19.20
N THR A 511 2.68 -4.20 -18.15
CA THR A 511 1.68 -4.20 -17.08
C THR A 511 1.12 -2.80 -16.91
N ALA A 512 -0.19 -2.70 -16.70
CA ALA A 512 -0.92 -1.47 -16.53
C ALA A 512 -1.73 -1.51 -15.23
N GLY A 513 -1.86 -0.35 -14.58
CA GLY A 513 -2.66 -0.13 -13.39
C GLY A 513 -3.38 1.21 -13.47
N ILE A 514 -4.50 1.33 -12.77
CA ILE A 514 -5.26 2.57 -12.71
C ILE A 514 -5.93 2.71 -11.35
N LYS A 515 -6.00 3.95 -10.83
CA LYS A 515 -6.58 4.22 -9.51
C LYS A 515 -7.29 5.57 -9.48
N GLU A 516 -8.53 5.54 -9.02
CA GLU A 516 -9.36 6.73 -8.82
C GLU A 516 -9.26 7.23 -7.37
N TYR A 517 -9.02 8.53 -7.22
CA TYR A 517 -8.96 9.27 -5.96
C TYR A 517 -10.12 10.28 -5.95
N LYS A 518 -11.09 10.07 -5.05
CA LYS A 518 -12.31 10.89 -4.99
C LYS A 518 -12.16 12.00 -3.96
N SER A 519 -12.64 13.20 -4.29
CA SER A 519 -12.76 14.32 -3.36
C SER A 519 -14.12 15.02 -3.48
N THR A 520 -14.37 16.01 -2.63
CA THR A 520 -15.60 16.81 -2.63
C THR A 520 -15.66 17.86 -3.75
N LEU A 521 -14.60 18.04 -4.55
CA LEU A 521 -14.51 19.08 -5.58
C LEU A 521 -14.18 18.53 -6.98
N LYS A 522 -13.27 17.55 -7.05
CA LYS A 522 -12.85 16.86 -8.27
C LYS A 522 -12.44 15.41 -7.97
N ASN A 523 -12.54 14.56 -8.97
CA ASN A 523 -11.92 13.24 -8.96
C ASN A 523 -10.60 13.30 -9.73
N GLU A 524 -9.60 12.57 -9.24
CA GLU A 524 -8.31 12.36 -9.90
C GLU A 524 -8.17 10.88 -10.29
N LEU A 525 -7.73 10.61 -11.52
CA LEU A 525 -7.52 9.26 -12.02
C LEU A 525 -6.08 9.13 -12.49
N VAL A 526 -5.32 8.28 -11.81
CA VAL A 526 -3.92 7.99 -12.11
C VAL A 526 -3.86 6.70 -12.91
N TYR A 527 -3.48 6.78 -14.18
CA TYR A 527 -3.18 5.63 -15.05
C TYR A 527 -1.66 5.45 -15.13
N VAL A 528 -1.18 4.21 -14.99
CA VAL A 528 0.23 3.87 -15.04
C VAL A 528 0.43 2.64 -15.92
N VAL A 529 1.45 2.62 -16.77
CA VAL A 529 1.82 1.46 -17.60
C VAL A 529 3.34 1.38 -17.76
N THR A 530 3.89 0.16 -17.75
CA THR A 530 5.34 -0.08 -17.88
C THR A 530 5.65 -1.40 -18.59
N ASN A 531 6.76 -1.44 -19.35
CA ASN A 531 7.25 -2.64 -20.03
C ASN A 531 8.19 -3.48 -19.14
N TYR A 532 8.13 -4.81 -19.27
CA TYR A 532 8.94 -5.79 -18.52
C TYR A 532 9.53 -6.89 -19.42
N GLY A 533 10.54 -7.61 -18.89
CA GLY A 533 11.21 -8.71 -19.59
C GLY A 533 12.29 -8.28 -20.59
N ALA A 534 12.93 -9.25 -21.25
CA ALA A 534 14.10 -9.03 -22.11
C ALA A 534 13.80 -8.22 -23.38
N ASN A 535 12.54 -8.20 -23.84
CA ASN A 535 12.08 -7.45 -25.02
C ASN A 535 11.46 -6.08 -24.65
N ALA A 536 11.59 -5.63 -23.39
CA ALA A 536 10.97 -4.40 -22.88
C ALA A 536 11.52 -3.15 -23.59
N GLY A 537 10.72 -2.61 -24.50
CA GLY A 537 11.06 -1.44 -25.31
C GLY A 537 11.59 -1.78 -26.71
N ASN A 538 10.83 -2.54 -27.50
CA ASN A 538 11.02 -2.69 -28.95
C ASN A 538 9.99 -1.89 -29.80
N SER A 539 9.21 -0.99 -29.19
CA SER A 539 8.35 -0.06 -29.91
C SER A 539 9.17 1.09 -30.53
N THR A 540 9.61 0.90 -31.77
CA THR A 540 10.29 1.96 -32.55
C THR A 540 9.46 3.23 -32.61
N GLY A 541 10.14 4.39 -32.65
CA GLY A 541 9.51 5.70 -32.76
C GLY A 541 8.50 5.79 -33.89
N PHE A 542 7.42 6.55 -33.68
CA PHE A 542 6.25 6.59 -34.55
C PHE A 542 5.84 8.03 -34.91
N LYS A 543 5.43 8.19 -36.18
CA LYS A 543 4.85 9.41 -36.74
C LYS A 543 3.33 9.40 -36.62
N GLY A 544 2.74 10.56 -36.37
CA GLY A 544 1.31 10.71 -36.18
C GLY A 544 0.81 10.03 -34.90
N THR A 545 -0.51 9.95 -34.77
CA THR A 545 -1.22 9.57 -33.53
C THR A 545 -1.31 8.06 -33.33
N LYS A 546 -1.00 7.60 -32.12
CA LYS A 546 -1.35 6.27 -31.60
C LYS A 546 -2.13 6.39 -30.29
N LYS A 547 -3.12 5.51 -30.11
CA LYS A 547 -3.80 5.34 -28.82
C LYS A 547 -2.85 4.69 -27.81
N LEU A 548 -2.79 5.25 -26.61
CA LEU A 548 -2.11 4.69 -25.44
C LEU A 548 -3.03 3.71 -24.70
N VAL A 549 -4.24 4.16 -24.37
CA VAL A 549 -5.27 3.38 -23.64
C VAL A 549 -6.66 3.96 -23.91
N THR A 550 -7.69 3.10 -23.96
CA THR A 550 -9.09 3.49 -23.71
C THR A 550 -9.44 3.19 -22.26
N ILE A 551 -9.97 4.18 -21.55
CA ILE A 551 -10.43 4.05 -20.16
C ILE A 551 -11.97 4.07 -20.16
N PRO A 552 -12.67 3.00 -19.72
CA PRO A 552 -14.13 2.99 -19.65
C PRO A 552 -14.65 3.82 -18.46
N MET A 553 -15.34 4.92 -18.77
CA MET A 553 -15.86 5.90 -17.80
C MET A 553 -17.40 5.85 -17.71
N GLN A 554 -17.94 6.41 -16.64
CA GLN A 554 -19.37 6.69 -16.49
C GLN A 554 -19.58 8.13 -16.04
N GLY A 555 -20.72 8.73 -16.36
CA GLY A 555 -21.17 9.97 -15.74
C GLY A 555 -22.65 10.24 -15.95
N PHE A 556 -23.21 11.11 -15.12
CA PHE A 556 -24.64 11.46 -15.16
C PHE A 556 -24.83 12.94 -14.87
N SER A 557 -25.84 13.57 -15.47
CA SER A 557 -26.15 14.97 -15.18
C SER A 557 -27.17 15.12 -14.05
N ASP A 558 -26.76 15.79 -12.97
CA ASP A 558 -27.64 16.19 -11.86
C ASP A 558 -28.76 17.11 -12.37
N GLY A 559 -30.02 16.76 -12.07
CA GLY A 559 -31.17 17.61 -12.39
C GLY A 559 -31.77 17.44 -13.80
N GLY A 560 -31.46 16.34 -14.51
CA GLY A 560 -32.26 15.86 -15.65
C GLY A 560 -32.12 16.64 -16.97
N ASN A 561 -31.26 17.65 -17.04
CA ASN A 561 -30.86 18.33 -18.28
C ASN A 561 -29.47 17.85 -18.72
N ASP A 562 -29.14 17.93 -20.01
CA ASP A 562 -27.78 17.63 -20.50
C ASP A 562 -26.74 18.63 -19.95
N ARG A 563 -25.56 18.12 -19.55
CA ARG A 563 -24.45 18.90 -18.99
C ARG A 563 -23.14 18.60 -19.72
N THR A 564 -22.43 19.62 -20.17
CA THR A 564 -21.03 19.46 -20.61
C THR A 564 -20.11 19.39 -19.40
N ALA A 565 -19.41 18.28 -19.22
CA ALA A 565 -18.34 18.10 -18.26
C ALA A 565 -16.97 18.14 -18.97
N THR A 566 -15.91 18.50 -18.25
CA THR A 566 -14.53 18.62 -18.78
C THR A 566 -13.60 17.65 -18.07
N ILE A 567 -12.75 16.98 -18.84
CA ILE A 567 -11.70 16.07 -18.38
C ILE A 567 -10.35 16.66 -18.84
N THR A 568 -9.44 16.93 -17.91
CA THR A 568 -8.13 17.56 -18.17
C THR A 568 -7.00 16.63 -17.78
N LEU A 569 -5.92 16.60 -18.57
CA LEU A 569 -4.65 15.97 -18.18
C LEU A 569 -3.82 17.00 -17.38
N GLU A 570 -3.62 16.76 -16.09
CA GLU A 570 -2.94 17.68 -15.17
C GLU A 570 -1.41 17.45 -15.15
N ASP A 571 -0.99 16.19 -15.04
CA ASP A 571 0.40 15.77 -15.23
C ASP A 571 0.48 14.49 -16.09
N ILE A 572 1.63 14.32 -16.73
CA ILE A 572 2.04 13.09 -17.41
C ILE A 572 3.56 12.95 -17.31
N ILE A 573 4.00 11.74 -16.96
CA ILE A 573 5.40 11.33 -16.94
C ILE A 573 5.55 10.26 -18.02
N ILE A 574 6.39 10.52 -19.02
CA ILE A 574 6.74 9.53 -20.03
C ILE A 574 8.22 9.21 -19.87
N VAL A 575 8.54 7.94 -19.71
CA VAL A 575 9.92 7.44 -19.57
C VAL A 575 10.27 6.64 -20.82
N ARG A 576 11.41 6.95 -21.43
CA ARG A 576 12.03 6.15 -22.50
C ARG A 576 13.15 5.29 -21.94
N LYS A 577 13.49 4.23 -22.68
CA LYS A 577 14.65 3.37 -22.39
C LYS A 577 15.59 3.28 -23.58
N LYS A 578 16.88 3.48 -23.33
CA LYS A 578 17.96 3.41 -24.33
C LYS A 578 19.07 2.52 -23.78
N GLY A 579 19.00 1.22 -24.09
CA GLY A 579 19.79 0.20 -23.41
C GLY A 579 19.42 0.14 -21.93
N SER A 580 20.39 0.41 -21.04
CA SER A 580 20.17 0.46 -19.58
C SER A 580 19.78 1.84 -19.05
N VAL A 581 19.79 2.89 -19.87
CA VAL A 581 19.49 4.27 -19.44
C VAL A 581 18.00 4.54 -19.56
N LEU A 582 17.41 5.13 -18.51
CA LEU A 582 16.04 5.68 -18.52
C LEU A 582 16.08 7.21 -18.66
N GLU A 583 15.17 7.77 -19.44
CA GLU A 583 15.11 9.21 -19.74
C GLU A 583 13.67 9.72 -19.65
N ARG A 584 13.41 10.79 -18.90
CA ARG A 584 12.08 11.44 -18.84
C ARG A 584 11.89 12.35 -20.05
N VAL A 585 10.84 12.09 -20.84
CA VAL A 585 10.45 12.94 -21.96
C VAL A 585 9.74 14.19 -21.43
N VAL A 586 10.18 15.37 -21.88
CA VAL A 586 9.45 16.63 -21.68
C VAL A 586 8.50 16.81 -22.87
N VAL A 587 7.20 16.77 -22.60
CA VAL A 587 6.14 17.03 -23.59
C VAL A 587 5.42 18.33 -23.21
N PRO A 588 5.08 19.23 -24.17
CA PRO A 588 4.28 20.41 -23.87
C PRO A 588 2.91 20.02 -23.30
N LYS A 589 2.59 20.50 -22.09
CA LYS A 589 1.36 20.14 -21.35
C LYS A 589 0.19 21.11 -21.55
N GLU A 590 0.34 22.14 -22.37
CA GLU A 590 -0.57 23.28 -22.37
C GLU A 590 -2.01 22.91 -22.80
N ASN A 591 -2.93 22.94 -21.84
CA ASN A 591 -4.37 22.83 -22.04
C ASN A 591 -4.87 21.50 -22.65
N VAL A 592 -4.17 20.38 -22.44
CA VAL A 592 -4.63 19.05 -22.87
C VAL A 592 -5.90 18.64 -22.11
N LYS A 593 -7.06 18.76 -22.78
CA LYS A 593 -8.38 18.45 -22.21
C LYS A 593 -9.37 17.98 -23.27
N THR A 594 -10.42 17.30 -22.83
CA THR A 594 -11.58 16.92 -23.64
C THR A 594 -12.88 17.25 -22.90
N THR A 595 -14.00 17.24 -23.62
CA THR A 595 -15.33 17.56 -23.07
C THR A 595 -16.34 16.48 -23.46
N ILE A 596 -17.18 16.08 -22.51
CA ILE A 596 -18.24 15.08 -22.72
C ILE A 596 -19.59 15.70 -22.34
N THR A 597 -20.62 15.43 -23.15
CA THR A 597 -22.01 15.83 -22.83
C THR A 597 -22.68 14.70 -22.08
N LEU A 598 -22.76 14.84 -20.75
CA LEU A 598 -23.46 13.93 -19.86
C LEU A 598 -24.97 14.12 -20.02
N LYS A 599 -25.69 13.04 -20.28
CA LYS A 599 -27.13 13.04 -20.47
C LYS A 599 -27.90 13.22 -19.16
N GLY A 600 -28.99 13.96 -19.24
CA GLY A 600 -29.99 14.02 -18.18
C GLY A 600 -30.76 12.70 -18.07
N HIS A 601 -30.69 12.03 -16.92
CA HIS A 601 -31.60 10.94 -16.61
C HIS A 601 -32.87 11.50 -15.96
N ALA A 602 -34.01 11.30 -16.62
CA ALA A 602 -35.30 11.37 -15.95
C ALA A 602 -35.47 10.13 -15.07
N LEU A 603 -35.79 10.31 -13.78
CA LEU A 603 -36.21 9.20 -12.94
C LEU A 603 -37.47 8.56 -13.55
N PRO A 604 -37.58 7.22 -13.61
CA PRO A 604 -38.85 6.59 -13.97
C PRO A 604 -39.90 6.97 -12.93
N ALA A 605 -41.08 7.39 -13.39
CA ALA A 605 -42.22 7.60 -12.51
C ALA A 605 -42.62 6.25 -11.88
N GLY A 606 -42.69 6.22 -10.54
CA GLY A 606 -43.08 5.04 -9.76
C GLY A 606 -44.58 4.90 -9.57
#